data_AF-A0A2T6NCP6-F1
#
_entry.id   AF-A0A2T6NCP6-F1
#
_cell.length_a   1.000
_cell.length_b   1.000
_cell.length_c   1.000
_cell.angle_alpha   90.00
_cell.angle_beta   90.00
_cell.angle_gamma   90.00
#
_symmetry.space_group_name_H-M   'P 1'
#
loop_
_entity.id
_entity.type
_entity.pdbx_description
1 polymer ?
#
loop_
_entity_poly.entity_id
_entity_poly.type
_entity_poly.pdbx_seq_one_letter_code
_entity_poly.pdbx_strand_id
1 'polypeptide(L)' 'MSKRSARASISPRERYEMIATMAYYRAEQRNFESGHDVEDWLECESIIDSMLGK' A
#
# COMPACT_ATOMS: atom_id res chain seq x y z
N MET A 1 -27.85 -4.31 -1.17
CA MET A 1 -26.73 -5.13 -1.67
C MET A 1 -25.86 -5.57 -0.50
N SER A 2 -26.00 -6.81 -0.02
CA SER A 2 -25.00 -7.40 0.90
C SER A 2 -23.79 -7.81 0.06
N LYS A 3 -22.73 -7.00 0.06
CA LYS A 3 -21.43 -7.44 -0.47
C LYS A 3 -20.91 -8.52 0.48
N ARG A 4 -21.03 -9.76 0.03
CA ARG A 4 -20.49 -10.95 0.70
C ARG A 4 -19.03 -10.71 1.03
N SER A 5 -18.71 -10.87 2.30
CA SER A 5 -17.36 -11.04 2.84
C SER A 5 -16.75 -12.30 2.25
N ALA A 6 -16.34 -12.26 0.99
CA ALA A 6 -15.30 -13.14 0.51
C ALA A 6 -14.03 -12.66 1.24
N ARG A 7 -13.27 -13.57 1.84
CA ARG A 7 -11.83 -13.34 2.02
C ARG A 7 -11.27 -13.13 0.62
N ALA A 8 -11.37 -11.91 0.11
CA ALA A 8 -10.93 -11.57 -1.22
C ALA A 8 -9.42 -11.73 -1.18
N SER A 9 -8.92 -12.78 -1.82
CA SER A 9 -7.52 -12.92 -2.15
C SER A 9 -7.14 -11.68 -2.94
N ILE A 10 -6.50 -10.72 -2.27
CA ILE A 10 -6.07 -9.46 -2.87
C ILE A 10 -5.15 -9.80 -4.03
N SER A 11 -5.51 -9.34 -5.23
CA SER A 11 -4.69 -9.58 -6.41
C SER A 11 -3.35 -8.84 -6.28
N PRO A 12 -2.28 -9.29 -6.96
CA PRO A 12 -1.02 -8.57 -6.98
C PRO A 12 -1.16 -7.11 -7.43
N ARG A 13 -2.12 -6.84 -8.33
CA ARG A 13 -2.45 -5.49 -8.80
C ARG A 13 -3.06 -4.63 -7.69
N GLU A 14 -4.03 -5.16 -6.96
CA GLU A 14 -4.63 -4.45 -5.82
C GLU A 14 -3.61 -4.19 -4.71
N ARG A 15 -2.74 -5.17 -4.41
CA ARG A 15 -1.60 -4.97 -3.49
C ARG A 15 -0.74 -3.80 -3.93
N TYR A 16 -0.35 -3.76 -5.21
CA TYR A 16 0.45 -2.67 -5.77
C TYR A 16 -0.27 -1.32 -5.69
N GLU A 17 -1.57 -1.25 -5.99
CA GLU A 17 -2.36 -0.02 -5.89
C GLU A 17 -2.43 0.51 -4.45
N MET A 18 -2.54 -0.39 -3.46
CA MET A 18 -2.50 -0.01 -2.04
C MET A 18 -1.14 0.57 -1.64
N ILE A 19 -0.04 -0.09 -2.04
CA ILE A 19 1.33 0.36 -1.76
C ILE A 19 1.56 1.73 -2.41
N ALA A 20 1.23 1.89 -3.69
CA ALA A 20 1.43 3.13 -4.43
C ALA A 20 0.63 4.29 -3.85
N THR A 21 -0.64 4.04 -3.47
CA THR A 21 -1.49 5.03 -2.83
C THR A 21 -0.90 5.49 -1.49
N MET A 22 -0.43 4.54 -0.69
CA MET A 22 0.15 4.83 0.61
C MET A 22 1.48 5.59 0.49
N ALA A 23 2.37 5.17 -0.41
CA ALA A 23 3.63 5.85 -0.69
C ALA A 23 3.39 7.27 -1.21
N TYR A 24 2.38 7.47 -2.07
CA TYR A 24 1.98 8.78 -2.55
C TYR A 24 1.56 9.71 -1.40
N TYR A 25 0.70 9.26 -0.49
CA TYR A 25 0.28 10.09 0.66
C TYR A 25 1.42 10.41 1.62
N ARG A 26 2.41 9.52 1.76
CA ARG A 26 3.61 9.78 2.59
C ARG A 26 4.52 10.80 1.94
N ALA A 27 4.76 10.67 0.64
CA ALA A 27 5.49 11.66 -0.13
C ALA A 27 4.78 13.02 -0.06
N GLU A 28 3.45 13.07 -0.23
CA GLU A 28 2.67 14.30 -0.13
C GLU A 28 2.80 14.98 1.24
N GLN A 29 2.74 14.21 2.35
CA GLN A 29 2.97 14.75 3.72
C GLN A 29 4.36 15.36 3.90
N ARG A 30 5.35 14.86 3.16
CA ARG A 30 6.73 15.38 3.14
C ARG A 30 6.97 16.42 2.04
N ASN A 31 5.93 16.93 1.38
CA ASN A 31 6.07 17.82 0.21
C ASN A 31 6.94 17.23 -0.91
N PHE A 32 6.85 15.91 -1.11
CA PHE A 32 7.61 15.15 -2.09
C PHE A 32 9.13 15.31 -1.91
N GLU A 33 9.59 15.32 -0.65
CA GLU A 33 11.01 15.34 -0.30
C GLU A 33 11.74 14.15 -0.92
N SER A 34 12.78 14.44 -1.69
CA SER A 34 13.53 13.43 -2.43
C SER A 34 14.48 12.67 -1.52
N GLY A 35 14.64 11.37 -1.77
CA GLY A 35 15.55 10.50 -1.01
C GLY A 35 14.83 9.50 -0.09
N HIS A 36 13.54 9.71 0.14
CA HIS A 36 12.70 8.77 0.90
C HIS A 36 11.80 7.89 0.02
N ASP A 37 11.83 8.08 -1.30
CA ASP A 37 10.96 7.41 -2.27
C ASP A 37 11.01 5.87 -2.12
N VAL A 38 12.21 5.32 -2.02
CA VAL A 38 12.44 3.88 -1.91
C VAL A 38 12.11 3.36 -0.51
N GLU A 39 12.45 4.12 0.53
CA GLU A 39 12.16 3.74 1.92
C GLU A 39 10.66 3.74 2.19
N ASP A 40 9.94 4.78 1.75
CA ASP A 40 8.49 4.86 1.88
C ASP A 40 7.82 3.73 1.11
N TRP A 41 8.31 3.39 -0.09
CA TRP A 41 7.81 2.24 -0.84
C TRP A 41 7.99 0.91 -0.07
N LEU A 42 9.19 0.65 0.44
CA LEU A 42 9.50 -0.58 1.20
C LEU A 42 8.68 -0.68 2.49
N GLU A 43 8.51 0.44 3.20
CA GLU A 43 7.71 0.49 4.42
C GLU A 43 6.23 0.24 4.11
N CYS A 44 5.70 0.85 3.04
CA CYS A 44 4.35 0.59 2.55
C CYS A 44 4.17 -0.87 2.12
N GLU A 45 5.14 -1.47 1.43
CA GLU A 45 5.11 -2.89 1.09
C GLU A 45 5.00 -3.78 2.31
N SER A 46 5.82 -3.56 3.33
CA SER A 46 5.79 -4.36 4.57
C SER A 46 4.47 -4.20 5.32
N ILE A 47 3.93 -2.98 5.37
CA ILE A 47 2.65 -2.69 6.02
C ILE A 47 1.51 -3.41 5.30
N ILE A 48 1.43 -3.27 3.97
CA ILE A 48 0.39 -3.95 3.18
C ILE A 48 0.55 -5.46 3.27
N ASP A 49 1.77 -6.00 3.17
CA ASP A 49 2.02 -7.44 3.29
C ASP A 49 1.58 -7.99 4.66
N SER A 50 1.85 -7.24 5.74
CA SER A 50 1.39 -7.55 7.10
C SER A 50 -0.14 -7.50 7.23
N MET A 51 -0.80 -6.53 6.58
CA MET A 51 -2.27 -6.44 6.55
C MET A 51 -2.90 -7.61 5.77
N LEU A 52 -2.21 -8.09 4.74
CA LEU A 52 -2.62 -9.25 3.93
C LEU A 52 -2.31 -10.59 4.60
N GLY A 53 -1.51 -10.59 5.67
CA GLY A 53 -1.13 -11.78 6.43
C GLY A 53 -0.33 -12.79 5.61
N LYS A 54 0.59 -12.28 4.77
CA LYS A 54 1.51 -13.11 3.98
C LYS A 54 2.70 -13.62 4.79
#